data_AF-A0AAJ7PLE0-F1
#
_entry.id   AF-A0AAJ7PLE0-F1
#
_cell.length_a   1.000
_cell.length_b   1.000
_cell.length_c   1.000
_cell.angle_alpha   90.00
_cell.angle_beta   90.00
_cell.angle_gamma   90.00
#
_symmetry.space_group_name_H-M   'P 1'
#
loop_
_entity.id
_entity.type
_entity.pdbx_description
1 polymer ?
#
loop_
_entity_poly.entity_id
_entity_poly.type
_entity_poly.pdbx_seq_one_letter_code
_entity_poly.pdbx_strand_id
1 'polypeptide(L)'
;MKLFVYSIISAFLHISILQQVCCQNPRSHWTLLPNILLVEVDGSVGQQPLSCLESPEELMRRDNKTQDIFWKKDGVQEAQRGNSYLVQLEESLGGGNYTCHSKDGSLINHTVVLIQEEETQRRKILVKTDQDYLRCSAQNYNGEFHCSWTWHRSRVGKVAFIKARRIADKDDTQCSVDTSVQRWKCSSGQSNFSCTVDRSGDGISCQDEKHCPYAEESQQVYITVYVRTEHFLVENYSKHFFLSEIVKPDKVRISKVNKTMIKWSYPSSWSSPYSYFPLTFQIKQLRGVCKRCDNPCADSKPTKNLTVQSTDICQFEVKHKAKAVCVRAKDALCNSQWSEWSHFRLRRGKKNKKNKRL
;
A
#
# COMPACT_ATOMS: atom_id res chain seq x y z
N MET A 1 -22.49 33.62 -57.87
CA MET A 1 -21.25 33.65 -57.06
C MET A 1 -21.44 33.91 -55.55
N LYS A 2 -22.65 34.08 -55.01
CA LYS A 2 -22.86 34.35 -53.55
C LYS A 2 -23.30 33.14 -52.70
N LEU A 3 -23.77 32.05 -53.33
CA LEU A 3 -24.25 30.85 -52.61
C LEU A 3 -23.15 29.81 -52.31
N PHE A 4 -22.09 29.76 -53.13
CA PHE A 4 -20.97 28.84 -52.90
C PHE A 4 -20.05 29.27 -51.74
N VAL A 5 -19.99 30.56 -51.42
CA VAL A 5 -19.13 31.10 -50.35
C VAL A 5 -19.72 30.78 -48.96
N TYR A 6 -21.04 30.79 -48.81
CA TYR A 6 -21.71 30.49 -47.53
C TYR A 6 -21.62 29.01 -47.13
N SER A 7 -21.63 28.09 -48.10
CA SER A 7 -21.51 26.65 -47.82
C SER A 7 -20.10 26.25 -47.40
N ILE A 8 -19.07 26.93 -47.93
CA ILE A 8 -17.68 26.71 -47.54
C ILE A 8 -17.41 27.26 -46.13
N ILE A 9 -17.93 28.44 -45.79
CA ILE A 9 -17.77 29.03 -44.45
C ILE A 9 -18.48 28.19 -43.36
N SER A 10 -19.64 27.61 -43.67
CA SER A 10 -20.37 26.70 -42.76
C SER A 10 -19.64 25.36 -42.55
N ALA A 11 -19.01 24.80 -43.59
CA ALA A 11 -18.20 23.60 -43.46
C ALA A 11 -16.90 23.84 -42.68
N PHE A 12 -16.25 25.01 -42.85
CA PHE A 12 -15.09 25.40 -42.04
C PHE A 12 -15.46 25.64 -40.57
N LEU A 13 -16.63 26.23 -40.29
CA LEU A 13 -17.13 26.40 -38.92
C LEU A 13 -17.40 25.05 -38.24
N HIS A 14 -17.99 24.08 -38.95
CA HIS A 14 -18.20 22.73 -38.40
C HIS A 14 -16.90 21.93 -38.23
N ILE A 15 -15.90 22.11 -39.10
CA ILE A 15 -14.58 21.49 -38.94
C ILE A 15 -13.83 22.12 -37.75
N SER A 16 -13.91 23.44 -37.55
CA SER A 16 -13.32 24.10 -36.38
C SER A 16 -14.02 23.74 -35.05
N ILE A 17 -15.33 23.45 -35.07
CA ILE A 17 -16.07 23.03 -33.86
C ILE A 17 -15.80 21.54 -33.54
N LEU A 18 -15.53 20.70 -34.55
CA LEU A 18 -15.16 19.29 -34.34
C LEU A 18 -13.69 19.07 -33.97
N GLN A 19 -12.82 20.05 -34.22
CA GLN A 19 -11.39 19.96 -33.88
C GLN A 19 -11.07 20.43 -32.45
N GLN A 20 -12.06 20.95 -31.71
CA GLN A 20 -11.89 21.50 -30.36
C GLN A 20 -12.52 20.64 -29.26
N VAL A 21 -12.63 19.34 -29.49
CA VAL A 21 -13.09 18.35 -28.49
C VAL A 21 -11.98 17.33 -28.14
N CYS A 22 -10.81 17.35 -28.79
CA CYS A 22 -9.79 16.32 -28.60
C CYS A 22 -8.70 16.61 -27.55
N CYS A 23 -8.59 17.83 -26.99
CA CYS A 23 -7.46 18.17 -26.12
C CYS A 23 -7.85 19.12 -24.97
N GLN A 24 -8.67 18.68 -24.01
CA GLN A 24 -8.84 19.42 -22.75
C GLN A 24 -7.81 18.92 -21.73
N ASN A 25 -6.84 19.77 -21.39
CA ASN A 25 -5.92 19.58 -20.27
C ASN A 25 -6.27 20.61 -19.17
N PRO A 26 -6.65 20.18 -17.95
CA PRO A 26 -6.62 18.81 -17.45
C PRO A 26 -7.75 17.95 -18.01
N ARG A 27 -7.50 16.63 -18.08
CA ARG A 27 -8.51 15.65 -18.52
C ARG A 27 -9.58 15.46 -17.46
N SER A 28 -9.18 15.46 -16.21
CA SER A 28 -10.06 15.37 -15.06
C SER A 28 -9.39 15.97 -13.83
N HIS A 29 -10.19 16.36 -12.84
CA HIS A 29 -9.68 16.73 -11.52
C HIS A 29 -10.68 16.32 -10.45
N TRP A 30 -10.19 15.98 -9.27
CA TRP A 30 -11.04 15.68 -8.12
C TRP A 30 -10.32 15.97 -6.81
N THR A 31 -11.11 16.23 -5.77
CA THR A 31 -10.60 16.45 -4.42
C THR A 31 -10.33 15.11 -3.76
N LEU A 32 -9.05 14.79 -3.48
CA LEU A 32 -8.65 13.56 -2.81
C LEU A 32 -8.95 13.62 -1.30
N LEU A 33 -8.67 14.78 -0.71
CA LEU A 33 -8.90 15.15 0.68
C LEU A 33 -9.19 16.65 0.74
N PRO A 34 -9.74 17.18 1.85
CA PRO A 34 -9.83 18.62 2.03
C PRO A 34 -8.49 19.29 1.73
N ASN A 35 -8.50 20.31 0.85
CA ASN A 35 -7.32 21.05 0.40
C ASN A 35 -6.28 20.24 -0.39
N ILE A 36 -6.60 19.04 -0.89
CA ILE A 36 -5.72 18.25 -1.79
C ILE A 36 -6.47 17.98 -3.09
N LEU A 37 -6.08 18.71 -4.14
CA LEU A 37 -6.61 18.57 -5.48
C LEU A 37 -5.71 17.66 -6.30
N LEU A 38 -6.29 16.64 -6.92
CA LEU A 38 -5.61 15.77 -7.86
C LEU A 38 -6.03 16.14 -9.28
N VAL A 39 -5.05 16.41 -10.14
CA VAL A 39 -5.24 16.91 -11.50
C VAL A 39 -4.63 15.91 -12.48
N GLU A 40 -5.46 15.32 -13.33
CA GLU A 40 -5.03 14.39 -14.36
C GLU A 40 -4.65 15.15 -15.63
N VAL A 41 -3.40 14.96 -16.08
CA VAL A 41 -2.80 15.69 -17.19
C VAL A 41 -2.22 14.75 -18.25
N ASP A 42 -2.16 15.25 -19.49
CA ASP A 42 -1.57 14.55 -20.63
C ASP A 42 -0.24 15.18 -21.10
N GLY A 43 0.24 16.21 -20.40
CA GLY A 43 1.48 16.93 -20.68
C GLY A 43 1.35 18.07 -21.69
N SER A 44 0.19 18.24 -22.34
CA SER A 44 -0.07 19.40 -23.21
C SER A 44 -0.26 20.69 -22.40
N VAL A 45 -0.35 21.85 -23.06
CA VAL A 45 -0.62 23.11 -22.36
C VAL A 45 -2.06 23.11 -21.83
N GLY A 46 -2.23 23.41 -20.55
CA GLY A 46 -3.53 23.42 -19.88
C GLY A 46 -3.55 24.35 -18.68
N GLN A 47 -4.76 24.62 -18.17
CA GLN A 47 -4.95 25.48 -17.00
C GLN A 47 -5.95 24.87 -16.03
N GLN A 48 -5.62 24.89 -14.74
CA GLN A 48 -6.54 24.53 -13.66
C GLN A 48 -6.79 25.75 -12.76
N PRO A 49 -8.03 26.28 -12.72
CA PRO A 49 -8.36 27.35 -11.78
C PRO A 49 -8.43 26.81 -10.35
N LEU A 50 -7.87 27.59 -9.42
CA LEU A 50 -8.05 27.45 -7.98
C LEU A 50 -8.81 28.66 -7.46
N SER A 51 -9.57 28.47 -6.38
CA SER A 51 -10.31 29.51 -5.68
C SER A 51 -9.84 29.58 -4.23
N CYS A 52 -9.55 30.78 -3.73
CA CYS A 52 -9.14 30.99 -2.34
C CYS A 52 -10.34 30.89 -1.38
N LEU A 53 -11.42 31.59 -1.72
CA LEU A 53 -12.69 31.63 -1.01
C LEU A 53 -13.74 30.86 -1.82
N GLU A 54 -14.39 29.88 -1.19
CA GLU A 54 -15.32 28.95 -1.84
C GLU A 54 -16.79 29.41 -1.76
N SER A 55 -17.17 30.26 -0.80
CA SER A 55 -18.58 30.63 -0.61
C SER A 55 -18.95 32.02 -1.17
N PRO A 56 -20.14 32.16 -1.79
CA PRO A 56 -20.68 33.46 -2.19
C PRO A 56 -20.83 34.45 -1.01
N GLU A 57 -21.07 33.94 0.19
CA GLU A 57 -21.21 34.73 1.42
C GLU A 57 -19.87 35.35 1.88
N GLU A 58 -18.75 34.64 1.68
CA GLU A 58 -17.40 35.16 1.91
C GLU A 58 -17.01 36.23 0.87
N LEU A 59 -17.45 36.04 -0.38
CA LEU A 59 -17.28 37.03 -1.45
C LEU A 59 -18.08 38.30 -1.15
N MET A 60 -19.35 38.18 -0.74
CA MET A 60 -20.23 39.31 -0.43
C MET A 60 -19.80 40.12 0.81
N ARG A 61 -19.11 39.51 1.79
CA ARG A 61 -18.52 40.25 2.93
C ARG A 61 -17.26 41.04 2.58
N ARG A 62 -16.66 40.80 1.40
CA ARG A 62 -15.31 41.28 1.04
C ARG A 62 -15.22 41.87 -0.38
N ASP A 63 -16.29 42.48 -0.89
CA ASP A 63 -16.34 42.98 -2.28
C ASP A 63 -15.21 43.98 -2.64
N ASN A 64 -14.64 44.70 -1.65
CA ASN A 64 -13.48 45.59 -1.83
C ASN A 64 -12.10 44.95 -1.50
N LYS A 65 -12.04 43.69 -1.03
CA LYS A 65 -10.82 43.00 -0.55
C LYS A 65 -10.40 41.81 -1.42
N THR A 66 -11.12 41.49 -2.48
CA THR A 66 -10.77 40.37 -3.38
C THR A 66 -9.49 40.67 -4.19
N GLN A 67 -9.24 41.93 -4.57
CA GLN A 67 -7.98 42.37 -5.22
C GLN A 67 -6.76 42.36 -4.27
N ASP A 68 -6.99 42.28 -2.97
CA ASP A 68 -5.98 42.29 -1.91
C ASP A 68 -5.56 40.86 -1.49
N ILE A 69 -5.88 39.83 -2.30
CA ILE A 69 -5.45 38.45 -2.09
C ILE A 69 -4.17 38.19 -2.89
N PHE A 70 -3.16 37.67 -2.19
CA PHE A 70 -1.85 37.33 -2.76
C PHE A 70 -1.63 35.83 -2.67
N TRP A 71 -1.09 35.26 -3.74
CA TRP A 71 -0.78 33.83 -3.79
C TRP A 71 0.70 33.57 -3.55
N LYS A 72 0.98 32.45 -2.91
CA LYS A 72 2.32 31.86 -2.86
C LYS A 72 2.26 30.43 -3.36
N LYS A 73 3.24 30.05 -4.17
CA LYS A 73 3.48 28.66 -4.57
C LYS A 73 4.74 28.18 -3.85
N ASP A 74 4.60 27.11 -3.06
CA ASP A 74 5.71 26.51 -2.30
C ASP A 74 6.46 27.55 -1.42
N GLY A 75 5.72 28.55 -0.92
CA GLY A 75 6.24 29.65 -0.11
C GLY A 75 6.79 30.86 -0.89
N VAL A 76 6.93 30.75 -2.21
CA VAL A 76 7.39 31.84 -3.08
C VAL A 76 6.20 32.66 -3.56
N GLN A 77 6.31 33.99 -3.51
CA GLN A 77 5.21 34.89 -3.90
C GLN A 77 5.03 34.91 -5.42
N GLU A 78 3.78 34.76 -5.85
CA GLU A 78 3.38 34.74 -7.25
C GLU A 78 2.92 36.12 -7.75
N ALA A 79 2.98 36.32 -9.07
CA ALA A 79 2.49 37.54 -9.70
C ALA A 79 0.95 37.62 -9.75
N GLN A 80 0.29 36.46 -9.82
CA GLN A 80 -1.18 36.37 -9.86
C GLN A 80 -1.79 36.80 -8.52
N ARG A 81 -2.85 37.60 -8.59
CA ARG A 81 -3.59 38.13 -7.44
C ARG A 81 -5.09 37.95 -7.66
N GLY A 82 -5.84 38.04 -6.57
CA GLY A 82 -7.28 37.87 -6.62
C GLY A 82 -7.75 36.58 -5.98
N ASN A 83 -9.07 36.38 -5.95
CA ASN A 83 -9.67 35.16 -5.43
C ASN A 83 -9.33 33.92 -6.27
N SER A 84 -9.09 34.09 -7.56
CA SER A 84 -8.78 33.00 -8.48
C SER A 84 -7.30 32.97 -8.84
N TYR A 85 -6.75 31.77 -8.94
CA TYR A 85 -5.39 31.52 -9.40
C TYR A 85 -5.41 30.50 -10.53
N LEU A 86 -4.76 30.79 -11.65
CA LEU A 86 -4.68 29.89 -12.80
C LEU A 86 -3.36 29.11 -12.73
N VAL A 87 -3.45 27.84 -12.34
CA VAL A 87 -2.31 26.91 -12.39
C VAL A 87 -2.03 26.56 -13.84
N GLN A 88 -0.80 26.80 -14.30
CA GLN A 88 -0.34 26.35 -15.61
C GLN A 88 0.10 24.88 -15.51
N LEU A 89 -0.33 24.03 -16.45
CA LEU A 89 -0.15 22.56 -16.44
C LEU A 89 0.78 22.04 -17.55
N GLU A 90 1.59 22.91 -18.13
CA GLU A 90 2.49 22.58 -19.24
C GLU A 90 3.56 21.55 -18.82
N GLU A 91 3.83 20.56 -19.68
CA GLU A 91 4.79 19.47 -19.43
C GLU A 91 4.51 18.65 -18.15
N SER A 92 3.27 18.65 -17.69
CA SER A 92 2.86 18.06 -16.40
C SER A 92 3.52 18.72 -15.19
N LEU A 93 4.05 19.93 -15.38
CA LEU A 93 4.51 20.81 -14.32
C LEU A 93 3.30 21.64 -13.87
N GLY A 94 3.19 21.91 -12.56
CA GLY A 94 2.02 22.63 -12.03
C GLY A 94 1.60 22.19 -10.64
N GLY A 95 2.05 21.01 -10.21
CA GLY A 95 1.93 20.59 -8.83
C GLY A 95 2.67 21.55 -7.88
N GLY A 96 2.16 21.66 -6.66
CA GLY A 96 2.66 22.62 -5.68
C GLY A 96 1.74 22.79 -4.48
N ASN A 97 2.25 23.41 -3.44
CA ASN A 97 1.43 23.92 -2.34
C ASN A 97 1.08 25.39 -2.62
N TYR A 98 -0.18 25.64 -2.95
CA TYR A 98 -0.70 26.97 -3.24
C TYR A 98 -1.37 27.54 -2.00
N THR A 99 -0.86 28.63 -1.47
CA THR A 99 -1.44 29.32 -0.31
C THR A 99 -1.90 30.71 -0.71
N CYS A 100 -3.10 31.10 -0.27
CA CYS A 100 -3.59 32.45 -0.47
C CYS A 100 -3.59 33.23 0.86
N HIS A 101 -3.21 34.49 0.77
CA HIS A 101 -2.99 35.36 1.92
C HIS A 101 -3.74 36.68 1.74
N SER A 102 -4.20 37.28 2.83
CA SER A 102 -4.72 38.65 2.80
C SER A 102 -3.60 39.69 2.78
N LYS A 103 -3.98 40.96 2.61
CA LYS A 103 -3.09 42.13 2.66
C LYS A 103 -2.17 42.24 3.86
N ASP A 104 -2.62 41.77 5.02
CA ASP A 104 -1.85 41.74 6.26
C ASP A 104 -0.84 40.56 6.31
N GLY A 105 -0.86 39.68 5.31
CA GLY A 105 -0.02 38.48 5.21
C GLY A 105 -0.61 37.24 5.90
N SER A 106 -1.77 37.34 6.55
CA SER A 106 -2.39 36.18 7.20
C SER A 106 -2.84 35.13 6.19
N LEU A 107 -2.66 33.85 6.52
CA LEU A 107 -3.06 32.72 5.66
C LEU A 107 -4.59 32.61 5.66
N ILE A 108 -5.20 32.66 4.49
CA ILE A 108 -6.65 32.51 4.32
C ILE A 108 -6.98 31.04 4.08
N ASN A 109 -6.40 30.44 3.04
CA ASN A 109 -6.63 29.06 2.66
C ASN A 109 -5.39 28.50 1.94
N HIS A 110 -5.38 27.18 1.74
CA HIS A 110 -4.35 26.50 0.98
C HIS A 110 -4.93 25.36 0.14
N THR A 111 -4.25 25.03 -0.94
CA THR A 111 -4.58 23.88 -1.77
C THR A 111 -3.28 23.26 -2.27
N VAL A 112 -3.07 21.99 -1.96
CA VAL A 112 -1.99 21.19 -2.53
C VAL A 112 -2.49 20.57 -3.83
N VAL A 113 -1.84 20.91 -4.93
CA VAL A 113 -2.13 20.34 -6.24
C VAL A 113 -1.16 19.19 -6.51
N LEU A 114 -1.71 18.00 -6.69
CA LEU A 114 -0.99 16.79 -7.09
C LEU A 114 -1.25 16.50 -8.57
N ILE A 115 -0.20 16.20 -9.31
CA ILE A 115 -0.28 15.91 -10.73
C ILE A 115 -0.33 14.41 -10.94
N GLN A 116 -1.36 13.90 -11.61
CA GLN A 116 -1.42 12.52 -12.06
C GLN A 116 -1.23 12.49 -13.58
N GLU A 117 -0.19 11.80 -14.03
CA GLU A 117 0.08 11.63 -15.45
C GLU A 117 -0.62 10.40 -16.00
N GLU A 118 -0.99 10.47 -17.28
CA GLU A 118 -1.52 9.33 -18.02
C GLU A 118 -0.54 8.13 -18.01
N GLU A 119 -1.06 6.94 -17.74
CA GLU A 119 -0.27 5.75 -17.41
C GLU A 119 0.69 5.26 -18.51
N THR A 120 0.48 5.69 -19.75
CA THR A 120 1.11 5.09 -20.93
C THR A 120 2.50 5.65 -21.25
N GLN A 121 2.97 6.69 -20.56
CA GLN A 121 4.14 7.45 -21.04
C GLN A 121 5.38 7.44 -20.12
N ARG A 122 5.30 7.04 -18.85
CA ARG A 122 6.45 7.19 -17.90
C ARG A 122 6.71 6.01 -16.98
N ARG A 123 7.98 5.91 -16.54
CA ARG A 123 8.46 4.91 -15.55
C ARG A 123 7.70 5.10 -14.25
N LYS A 124 7.13 4.05 -13.67
CA LYS A 124 6.37 4.05 -12.41
C LYS A 124 7.22 4.40 -11.16
N ILE A 125 6.59 4.92 -10.10
CA ILE A 125 7.21 5.26 -8.80
C ILE A 125 7.61 3.98 -8.05
N LEU A 126 6.74 2.98 -8.08
CA LEU A 126 6.99 1.68 -7.44
C LEU A 126 7.50 0.68 -8.47
N VAL A 127 8.36 -0.24 -8.01
CA VAL A 127 8.87 -1.34 -8.83
C VAL A 127 7.89 -2.50 -8.73
N LYS A 128 7.40 -2.97 -9.88
CA LYS A 128 6.60 -4.18 -9.95
C LYS A 128 7.48 -5.40 -9.63
N THR A 129 7.07 -6.20 -8.66
CA THR A 129 7.68 -7.51 -8.39
C THR A 129 6.95 -8.61 -9.15
N ASP A 130 7.41 -9.87 -9.07
CA ASP A 130 6.84 -11.00 -9.83
C ASP A 130 5.32 -11.18 -9.66
N GLN A 131 4.75 -10.69 -8.56
CA GLN A 131 3.33 -10.86 -8.23
C GLN A 131 2.53 -9.55 -8.35
N ASP A 132 3.09 -8.41 -7.94
CA ASP A 132 2.42 -7.10 -8.00
C ASP A 132 3.36 -5.94 -7.56
N TYR A 133 2.85 -4.71 -7.54
CA TYR A 133 3.47 -3.56 -6.87
C TYR A 133 3.34 -3.64 -5.34
N LEU A 134 2.17 -4.07 -4.84
CA LEU A 134 1.88 -4.18 -3.41
C LEU A 134 1.96 -5.63 -2.94
N ARG A 135 2.77 -5.88 -1.91
CA ARG A 135 2.90 -7.19 -1.25
C ARG A 135 2.27 -7.14 0.13
N CYS A 136 1.09 -7.74 0.24
CA CYS A 136 0.32 -7.77 1.48
C CYS A 136 0.39 -9.13 2.16
N SER A 137 0.42 -9.13 3.49
CA SER A 137 0.41 -10.32 4.34
C SER A 137 -0.27 -10.04 5.67
N ALA A 138 -0.94 -11.04 6.22
CA ALA A 138 -1.53 -11.01 7.56
C ALA A 138 -0.94 -12.12 8.42
N GLN A 139 -0.70 -11.89 9.70
CA GLN A 139 -0.15 -12.95 10.57
C GLN A 139 -1.21 -13.93 11.06
N ASN A 140 -2.46 -13.49 11.09
CA ASN A 140 -3.60 -14.22 11.63
C ASN A 140 -4.91 -13.65 11.01
N TYR A 141 -6.06 -13.99 11.58
CA TYR A 141 -7.39 -13.58 11.10
C TYR A 141 -8.03 -12.44 11.90
N ASN A 142 -7.28 -11.64 12.66
CA ASN A 142 -7.82 -10.55 13.51
C ASN A 142 -8.23 -9.28 12.74
N GLY A 143 -8.08 -9.26 11.40
CA GLY A 143 -8.34 -8.08 10.57
C GLY A 143 -7.13 -7.17 10.37
N GLU A 144 -5.97 -7.51 10.95
CA GLU A 144 -4.70 -6.82 10.75
C GLU A 144 -3.98 -7.35 9.51
N PHE A 145 -3.49 -6.43 8.68
CA PHE A 145 -2.64 -6.77 7.55
C PHE A 145 -1.60 -5.69 7.29
N HIS A 146 -0.47 -6.12 6.74
CA HIS A 146 0.63 -5.26 6.37
C HIS A 146 0.85 -5.35 4.86
N CYS A 147 1.01 -4.21 4.19
CA CYS A 147 1.34 -4.12 2.78
C CYS A 147 2.66 -3.37 2.59
N SER A 148 3.58 -3.96 1.84
CA SER A 148 4.89 -3.38 1.53
C SER A 148 5.11 -3.26 0.03
N TRP A 149 6.01 -2.36 -0.36
CA TRP A 149 6.39 -2.15 -1.76
C TRP A 149 7.90 -1.91 -1.87
N THR A 150 8.35 -1.56 -3.07
CA THR A 150 9.75 -1.20 -3.30
C THR A 150 9.78 0.02 -4.20
N TRP A 151 10.43 1.08 -3.71
CA TRP A 151 10.61 2.31 -4.45
C TRP A 151 11.53 2.11 -5.65
N HIS A 152 11.23 2.80 -6.75
CA HIS A 152 12.18 2.89 -7.85
C HIS A 152 13.41 3.70 -7.40
N ARG A 153 14.62 3.25 -7.79
CA ARG A 153 15.91 3.80 -7.32
C ARG A 153 16.05 5.31 -7.46
N SER A 154 15.44 5.88 -8.49
CA SER A 154 15.49 7.32 -8.81
C SER A 154 14.19 8.08 -8.54
N ARG A 155 13.14 7.41 -8.04
CA ARG A 155 11.81 8.02 -7.80
C ARG A 155 11.30 7.63 -6.42
N VAL A 156 12.10 7.89 -5.40
CA VAL A 156 11.67 7.68 -4.01
C VAL A 156 10.70 8.79 -3.64
N GLY A 157 9.54 8.40 -3.13
CA GLY A 157 8.47 9.32 -2.76
C GLY A 157 8.05 9.13 -1.30
N LYS A 158 6.84 9.63 -1.00
CA LYS A 158 6.16 9.50 0.28
C LYS A 158 4.73 9.05 0.04
N VAL A 159 4.13 8.40 1.03
CA VAL A 159 2.69 8.11 0.99
C VAL A 159 1.92 9.42 1.11
N ALA A 160 1.04 9.68 0.14
CA ALA A 160 0.16 10.84 0.13
C ALA A 160 -1.17 10.51 0.82
N PHE A 161 -1.76 9.37 0.49
CA PHE A 161 -3.06 8.96 1.00
C PHE A 161 -3.24 7.45 0.96
N ILE A 162 -4.04 6.91 1.87
CA ILE A 162 -4.40 5.50 1.91
C ILE A 162 -5.93 5.39 1.94
N LYS A 163 -6.48 4.59 1.04
CA LYS A 163 -7.91 4.26 1.01
C LYS A 163 -8.08 2.76 1.16
N ALA A 164 -8.64 2.33 2.28
CA ALA A 164 -8.98 0.93 2.55
C ALA A 164 -10.50 0.80 2.70
N ARG A 165 -11.10 -0.19 2.05
CA ARG A 165 -12.54 -0.46 2.11
C ARG A 165 -12.85 -1.89 1.72
N ARG A 166 -14.07 -2.36 1.96
CA ARG A 166 -14.58 -3.56 1.28
C ARG A 166 -15.15 -3.19 -0.09
N ILE A 167 -15.15 -4.13 -1.03
CA ILE A 167 -15.58 -3.85 -2.42
C ILE A 167 -17.02 -3.32 -2.48
N ALA A 168 -17.93 -3.87 -1.66
CA ALA A 168 -19.33 -3.45 -1.56
C ALA A 168 -19.51 -1.98 -1.11
N ASP A 169 -18.56 -1.38 -0.40
CA ASP A 169 -18.69 -0.06 0.22
C ASP A 169 -18.34 1.10 -0.73
N LYS A 170 -18.44 0.91 -2.06
CA LYS A 170 -17.85 1.83 -3.06
C LYS A 170 -18.30 3.29 -2.91
N ASP A 171 -19.55 3.52 -2.51
CA ASP A 171 -20.17 4.84 -2.48
C ASP A 171 -20.36 5.43 -1.06
N ASP A 172 -20.20 4.63 0.00
CA ASP A 172 -20.45 5.04 1.41
C ASP A 172 -19.16 5.13 2.26
N THR A 173 -17.99 4.96 1.66
CA THR A 173 -16.73 5.00 2.42
C THR A 173 -16.30 6.45 2.68
N GLN A 174 -16.42 6.90 3.92
CA GLN A 174 -15.85 8.17 4.38
C GLN A 174 -14.42 7.96 4.89
N CYS A 175 -13.45 8.69 4.32
CA CYS A 175 -12.06 8.64 4.75
C CYS A 175 -11.57 9.98 5.30
N SER A 176 -10.74 9.91 6.34
CA SER A 176 -10.08 11.06 6.96
C SER A 176 -8.61 10.74 7.24
N VAL A 177 -7.81 11.78 7.45
CA VAL A 177 -6.40 11.67 7.80
C VAL A 177 -6.09 12.50 9.03
N ASP A 178 -5.37 11.91 9.97
CA ASP A 178 -4.66 12.63 11.03
C ASP A 178 -3.22 12.85 10.57
N THR A 179 -2.94 14.08 10.14
CA THR A 179 -1.65 14.47 9.55
C THR A 179 -0.50 14.47 10.55
N SER A 180 -0.79 14.61 11.85
CA SER A 180 0.22 14.67 12.92
C SER A 180 0.94 13.33 13.13
N VAL A 181 0.23 12.24 12.86
CA VAL A 181 0.64 10.86 13.14
C VAL A 181 0.56 9.97 11.90
N GLN A 182 0.28 10.56 10.73
CA GLN A 182 0.10 9.86 9.46
C GLN A 182 -0.78 8.62 9.61
N ARG A 183 -2.00 8.86 10.10
CA ARG A 183 -3.00 7.80 10.31
C ARG A 183 -4.23 8.09 9.48
N TRP A 184 -4.60 7.13 8.64
CA TRP A 184 -5.77 7.20 7.79
C TRP A 184 -6.87 6.33 8.36
N LYS A 185 -8.07 6.89 8.43
CA LYS A 185 -9.26 6.16 8.86
C LYS A 185 -10.29 6.18 7.75
N CYS A 186 -10.76 5.01 7.34
CA CYS A 186 -11.83 4.84 6.37
C CYS A 186 -12.92 3.98 7.00
N SER A 187 -14.12 4.55 7.15
CA SER A 187 -15.24 3.89 7.78
C SER A 187 -16.43 3.79 6.83
N SER A 188 -17.14 2.67 6.91
CA SER A 188 -18.42 2.41 6.27
C SER A 188 -19.36 1.69 7.26
N GLY A 189 -20.58 1.37 6.81
CA GLY A 189 -21.46 0.47 7.55
C GLY A 189 -20.78 -0.86 7.92
N GLN A 190 -20.04 -1.46 6.99
CA GLN A 190 -19.51 -2.84 7.10
C GLN A 190 -18.05 -2.93 7.55
N SER A 191 -17.26 -1.86 7.43
CA SER A 191 -15.83 -1.89 7.75
C SER A 191 -15.36 -0.62 8.45
N ASN A 192 -14.26 -0.73 9.20
CA ASN A 192 -13.63 0.41 9.84
C ASN A 192 -12.12 0.21 9.82
N PHE A 193 -11.48 0.69 8.77
CA PHE A 193 -10.06 0.55 8.57
C PHE A 193 -9.28 1.72 9.18
N SER A 194 -8.27 1.39 9.97
CA SER A 194 -7.26 2.32 10.47
C SER A 194 -5.90 1.90 9.93
N CYS A 195 -5.22 2.77 9.18
CA CYS A 195 -3.94 2.49 8.53
C CYS A 195 -2.87 3.50 8.96
N THR A 196 -1.64 3.03 9.11
CA THR A 196 -0.44 3.84 9.42
C THR A 196 0.71 3.48 8.50
N VAL A 197 1.61 4.42 8.26
CA VAL A 197 2.83 4.20 7.46
C VAL A 197 3.95 3.75 8.38
N ASP A 198 4.70 2.75 7.94
CA ASP A 198 5.85 2.23 8.66
C ASP A 198 6.96 3.29 8.73
N ARG A 199 7.84 3.18 9.74
CA ARG A 199 8.93 4.16 9.95
C ARG A 199 9.88 4.29 8.76
N SER A 200 10.07 3.21 7.99
CA SER A 200 10.88 3.16 6.77
C SER A 200 10.19 3.80 5.56
N GLY A 201 8.87 4.00 5.61
CA GLY A 201 8.08 4.57 4.52
C GLY A 201 7.87 3.64 3.32
N ASP A 202 8.27 2.37 3.40
CA ASP A 202 8.13 1.36 2.34
C ASP A 202 6.98 0.37 2.55
N GLY A 203 6.15 0.61 3.57
CA GLY A 203 4.98 -0.20 3.86
C GLY A 203 3.97 0.51 4.76
N ILE A 204 2.81 -0.13 4.89
CA ILE A 204 1.69 0.31 5.72
C ILE A 204 1.16 -0.84 6.54
N SER A 205 0.68 -0.51 7.72
CA SER A 205 0.01 -1.43 8.63
C SER A 205 -1.43 -0.97 8.84
N CYS A 206 -2.39 -1.85 8.55
CA CYS A 206 -3.82 -1.56 8.57
C CYS A 206 -4.58 -2.56 9.45
N GLN A 207 -5.63 -2.08 10.12
CA GLN A 207 -6.53 -2.87 10.97
C GLN A 207 -7.98 -2.57 10.60
N ASP A 208 -8.77 -3.61 10.32
CA ASP A 208 -10.24 -3.52 10.27
C ASP A 208 -10.82 -3.78 11.67
N GLU A 209 -11.28 -2.73 12.35
CA GLU A 209 -11.79 -2.81 13.73
C GLU A 209 -13.13 -3.55 13.83
N LYS A 210 -13.87 -3.69 12.71
CA LYS A 210 -15.16 -4.40 12.66
C LYS A 210 -15.02 -5.85 12.19
N HIS A 211 -13.82 -6.33 11.93
CA HIS A 211 -13.62 -7.66 11.36
C HIS A 211 -13.94 -8.77 12.36
N CYS A 212 -14.65 -9.81 11.90
CA CYS A 212 -14.93 -11.02 12.67
C CYS A 212 -14.07 -12.19 12.14
N PRO A 213 -13.10 -12.69 12.93
CA PRO A 213 -12.22 -13.79 12.51
C PRO A 213 -12.93 -15.13 12.25
N TYR A 214 -14.14 -15.30 12.79
CA TYR A 214 -14.92 -16.54 12.75
C TYR A 214 -16.00 -16.53 11.67
N ALA A 215 -16.22 -15.39 11.02
CA ALA A 215 -17.17 -15.30 9.93
C ALA A 215 -16.46 -15.60 8.62
N GLU A 216 -17.18 -16.23 7.68
CA GLU A 216 -16.71 -16.35 6.31
C GLU A 216 -16.61 -14.96 5.67
N GLU A 217 -15.49 -14.69 5.00
CA GLU A 217 -15.29 -13.42 4.31
C GLU A 217 -16.13 -13.35 3.05
N SER A 218 -17.25 -12.64 3.10
CA SER A 218 -18.12 -12.45 1.93
C SER A 218 -17.57 -11.44 0.92
N GLN A 219 -16.67 -10.56 1.34
CA GLN A 219 -16.17 -9.42 0.54
C GLN A 219 -14.67 -9.21 0.73
N GLN A 220 -13.96 -9.02 -0.38
CA GLN A 220 -12.54 -8.70 -0.39
C GLN A 220 -12.28 -7.30 0.17
N VAL A 221 -11.12 -7.16 0.82
CA VAL A 221 -10.53 -5.88 1.15
C VAL A 221 -9.94 -5.29 -0.13
N TYR A 222 -10.25 -4.03 -0.42
CA TYR A 222 -9.69 -3.24 -1.51
C TYR A 222 -8.88 -2.08 -0.92
N ILE A 223 -7.56 -2.15 -1.10
CA ILE A 223 -6.61 -1.14 -0.63
C ILE A 223 -6.05 -0.37 -1.82
N THR A 224 -6.05 0.96 -1.73
CA THR A 224 -5.38 1.86 -2.67
C THR A 224 -4.40 2.74 -1.91
N VAL A 225 -3.14 2.70 -2.32
CA VAL A 225 -2.07 3.54 -1.79
C VAL A 225 -1.72 4.59 -2.83
N TYR A 226 -1.89 5.86 -2.47
CA TYR A 226 -1.45 7.00 -3.27
C TYR A 226 -0.05 7.38 -2.80
N VAL A 227 0.92 7.34 -3.69
CA VAL A 227 2.29 7.76 -3.44
C VAL A 227 2.60 9.00 -4.25
N ARG A 228 3.34 9.95 -3.65
CA ARG A 228 3.75 11.18 -4.32
C ARG A 228 5.26 11.37 -4.26
N THR A 229 5.81 12.02 -5.29
CA THR A 229 7.20 12.49 -5.30
C THR A 229 7.32 13.89 -4.68
N GLU A 230 8.54 14.37 -4.48
CA GLU A 230 8.80 15.76 -4.04
C GLU A 230 8.30 16.79 -5.07
N HIS A 231 8.23 16.44 -6.35
CA HIS A 231 7.71 17.29 -7.43
C HIS A 231 6.19 17.13 -7.62
N PHE A 232 5.45 16.73 -6.58
CA PHE A 232 3.98 16.64 -6.57
C PHE A 232 3.32 15.68 -7.58
N LEU A 233 4.12 14.93 -8.35
CA LEU A 233 3.62 13.81 -9.16
C LEU A 233 3.10 12.70 -8.24
N VAL A 234 1.86 12.27 -8.47
CA VAL A 234 1.16 11.23 -7.70
C VAL A 234 0.83 10.04 -8.58
N GLU A 235 0.95 8.85 -8.01
CA GLU A 235 0.47 7.60 -8.62
C GLU A 235 -0.32 6.82 -7.57
N ASN A 236 -1.31 6.06 -8.00
CA ASN A 236 -2.06 5.16 -7.14
C ASN A 236 -1.75 3.70 -7.48
N TYR A 237 -1.73 2.87 -6.44
CA TYR A 237 -1.48 1.44 -6.54
C TYR A 237 -2.54 0.73 -5.73
N SER A 238 -3.27 -0.19 -6.37
CA SER A 238 -4.40 -0.85 -5.76
C SER A 238 -4.23 -2.35 -5.71
N LYS A 239 -4.76 -2.99 -4.66
CA LYS A 239 -4.82 -4.44 -4.52
C LYS A 239 -6.13 -4.85 -3.87
N HIS A 240 -6.67 -5.99 -4.28
CA HIS A 240 -7.75 -6.68 -3.58
C HIS A 240 -7.30 -8.05 -3.09
N PHE A 241 -7.83 -8.48 -1.96
CA PHE A 241 -7.59 -9.81 -1.40
C PHE A 241 -8.64 -10.14 -0.34
N PHE A 242 -8.82 -11.43 -0.08
CA PHE A 242 -9.35 -11.91 1.20
C PHE A 242 -8.21 -12.06 2.22
N LEU A 243 -8.50 -11.89 3.51
CA LEU A 243 -7.51 -12.09 4.57
C LEU A 243 -6.97 -13.53 4.54
N SER A 244 -7.86 -14.50 4.27
CA SER A 244 -7.53 -15.92 4.07
C SER A 244 -6.51 -16.21 2.94
N GLU A 245 -6.40 -15.35 1.93
CA GLU A 245 -5.44 -15.49 0.83
C GLU A 245 -4.04 -15.00 1.21
N ILE A 246 -3.99 -13.98 2.07
CA ILE A 246 -2.74 -13.31 2.44
C ILE A 246 -2.19 -13.73 3.80
N VAL A 247 -2.90 -14.61 4.53
CA VAL A 247 -2.44 -15.06 5.83
C VAL A 247 -1.12 -15.85 5.69
N LYS A 248 -0.15 -15.50 6.54
CA LYS A 248 1.17 -16.10 6.63
C LYS A 248 1.51 -16.22 8.12
N PRO A 249 1.37 -17.41 8.71
CA PRO A 249 1.69 -17.61 10.11
C PRO A 249 3.14 -17.24 10.43
N ASP A 250 3.41 -16.90 11.69
CA ASP A 250 4.78 -16.68 12.14
C ASP A 250 5.61 -17.98 12.22
N LYS A 251 6.92 -17.81 12.45
CA LYS A 251 7.84 -18.93 12.70
C LYS A 251 7.42 -19.72 13.94
N VAL A 252 7.42 -21.04 13.81
CA VAL A 252 7.15 -21.96 14.92
C VAL A 252 8.34 -22.06 15.86
N ARG A 253 8.08 -22.21 17.16
CA ARG A 253 9.14 -22.44 18.14
C ARG A 253 9.38 -23.94 18.29
N ILE A 254 10.58 -24.40 17.94
CA ILE A 254 10.97 -25.82 18.06
C ILE A 254 11.72 -26.01 19.39
N SER A 255 11.32 -27.00 20.16
CA SER A 255 12.01 -27.42 21.38
C SER A 255 12.30 -28.92 21.39
N LYS A 256 13.34 -29.30 22.14
CA LYS A 256 13.76 -30.69 22.26
C LYS A 256 13.01 -31.35 23.41
N VAL A 257 12.40 -32.51 23.14
CA VAL A 257 11.80 -33.36 24.19
C VAL A 257 12.86 -34.33 24.71
N ASN A 258 13.48 -35.10 23.83
CA ASN A 258 14.53 -36.05 24.17
C ASN A 258 15.56 -36.15 23.01
N LYS A 259 16.45 -37.16 23.03
CA LYS A 259 17.50 -37.31 21.99
C LYS A 259 16.95 -37.63 20.58
N THR A 260 15.74 -38.18 20.50
CA THR A 260 15.11 -38.66 19.27
C THR A 260 13.80 -37.95 18.95
N MET A 261 13.36 -36.98 19.76
CA MET A 261 12.05 -36.36 19.62
C MET A 261 12.12 -34.85 19.82
N ILE A 262 11.44 -34.14 18.92
CA ILE A 262 11.22 -32.70 19.00
C ILE A 262 9.74 -32.42 19.16
N LYS A 263 9.44 -31.25 19.71
CA LYS A 263 8.09 -30.68 19.73
C LYS A 263 8.13 -29.25 19.19
N TRP A 264 7.02 -28.79 18.64
CA TRP A 264 6.82 -27.38 18.31
C TRP A 264 5.50 -26.89 18.89
N SER A 265 5.36 -25.58 19.00
CA SER A 265 4.11 -24.93 19.38
C SER A 265 3.59 -24.10 18.23
N TYR A 266 2.28 -23.83 18.25
CA TYR A 266 1.68 -22.78 17.45
C TYR A 266 2.39 -21.44 17.74
N PRO A 267 2.51 -20.55 16.75
CA PRO A 267 3.00 -19.20 16.99
C PRO A 267 2.04 -18.46 17.92
N SER A 268 2.57 -17.64 18.83
CA SER A 268 1.75 -16.88 19.78
C SER A 268 0.87 -15.81 19.12
N SER A 269 1.23 -15.39 17.91
CA SER A 269 0.49 -14.45 17.07
C SER A 269 -0.65 -15.11 16.29
N TRP A 270 -0.72 -16.44 16.23
CA TRP A 270 -1.75 -17.13 15.47
C TRP A 270 -3.12 -17.07 16.15
N SER A 271 -4.19 -17.04 15.35
CA SER A 271 -5.56 -17.01 15.85
C SER A 271 -5.86 -18.19 16.78
N SER A 272 -6.59 -17.91 17.86
CA SER A 272 -7.10 -18.90 18.81
C SER A 272 -8.63 -18.95 18.76
N PRO A 273 -9.27 -20.10 19.02
CA PRO A 273 -8.67 -21.38 19.42
C PRO A 273 -8.10 -22.18 18.23
N TYR A 274 -7.06 -22.98 18.48
CA TYR A 274 -6.38 -23.76 17.43
C TYR A 274 -7.22 -24.90 16.84
N SER A 275 -8.28 -25.31 17.54
CA SER A 275 -9.29 -26.23 17.00
C SER A 275 -10.09 -25.62 15.86
N TYR A 276 -10.30 -24.30 15.89
CA TYR A 276 -11.00 -23.54 14.85
C TYR A 276 -10.05 -23.02 13.78
N PHE A 277 -8.84 -22.60 14.17
CA PHE A 277 -7.77 -22.15 13.26
C PHE A 277 -6.63 -23.17 13.19
N PRO A 278 -6.84 -24.37 12.62
CA PRO A 278 -5.81 -25.40 12.57
C PRO A 278 -4.69 -25.04 11.59
N LEU A 279 -3.45 -25.32 12.00
CA LEU A 279 -2.28 -25.21 11.14
C LEU A 279 -1.87 -26.58 10.59
N THR A 280 -1.38 -26.58 9.36
CA THR A 280 -0.63 -27.69 8.77
C THR A 280 0.86 -27.39 8.83
N PHE A 281 1.65 -28.38 9.22
CA PHE A 281 3.10 -28.25 9.36
C PHE A 281 3.84 -29.02 8.27
N GLN A 282 4.93 -28.44 7.77
CA GLN A 282 5.86 -29.15 6.90
C GLN A 282 7.19 -29.33 7.61
N ILE A 283 7.66 -30.57 7.64
CA ILE A 283 8.86 -31.00 8.36
C ILE A 283 9.91 -31.50 7.38
N LYS A 284 11.14 -31.03 7.55
CA LYS A 284 12.31 -31.43 6.76
C LYS A 284 13.43 -31.89 7.68
N GLN A 285 13.96 -33.08 7.43
CA GLN A 285 15.12 -33.61 8.16
C GLN A 285 16.37 -33.54 7.29
N LEU A 286 17.42 -32.90 7.80
CA LEU A 286 18.67 -32.67 7.06
C LEU A 286 19.76 -33.62 7.56
N ARG A 287 20.34 -34.41 6.65
CA ARG A 287 21.47 -35.33 6.94
C ARG A 287 22.83 -34.62 6.87
N GLY A 288 22.96 -33.67 5.96
CA GLY A 288 24.08 -32.71 5.87
C GLY A 288 23.61 -31.35 6.37
N VAL A 289 24.48 -30.63 7.07
CA VAL A 289 24.18 -29.27 7.55
C VAL A 289 25.35 -28.39 7.15
N CYS A 290 25.05 -27.29 6.50
CA CYS A 290 26.03 -26.24 6.28
C CYS A 290 26.45 -25.68 7.65
N LYS A 291 27.73 -25.84 8.00
CA LYS A 291 28.24 -25.45 9.33
C LYS A 291 28.26 -23.93 9.53
N ARG A 292 28.39 -23.15 8.44
CA ARG A 292 28.54 -21.69 8.44
C ARG A 292 27.30 -20.91 7.99
N CYS A 293 26.27 -21.58 7.49
CA CYS A 293 25.04 -20.91 7.08
C CYS A 293 24.21 -20.55 8.30
N ASP A 294 23.57 -19.39 8.30
CA ASP A 294 22.66 -19.00 9.38
C ASP A 294 21.38 -19.85 9.34
N ASN A 295 20.83 -20.08 8.15
CA ASN A 295 19.65 -20.93 7.96
C ASN A 295 19.97 -22.17 7.12
N PRO A 296 20.05 -23.38 7.72
CA PRO A 296 20.33 -24.61 6.97
C PRO A 296 19.15 -25.08 6.09
N CYS A 297 17.99 -24.45 6.22
CA CYS A 297 16.74 -24.87 5.57
C CYS A 297 16.48 -24.21 4.22
N ALA A 298 17.14 -23.07 3.92
CA ALA A 298 16.97 -22.31 2.68
C ALA A 298 17.60 -23.01 1.46
N ASP A 299 18.83 -23.53 1.59
CA ASP A 299 19.62 -24.01 0.45
C ASP A 299 19.61 -25.53 0.23
N SER A 300 18.91 -26.28 1.08
CA SER A 300 18.98 -27.74 1.04
C SER A 300 18.02 -28.33 0.00
N LYS A 301 18.52 -29.12 -0.96
CA LYS A 301 17.66 -29.98 -1.80
C LYS A 301 16.82 -30.89 -0.90
N PRO A 302 15.48 -30.92 -1.02
CA PRO A 302 14.63 -31.70 -0.12
C PRO A 302 14.86 -33.19 -0.35
N THR A 303 15.39 -33.90 0.65
CA THR A 303 15.51 -35.38 0.59
C THR A 303 14.19 -36.11 0.74
N LYS A 304 13.16 -35.43 1.30
CA LYS A 304 11.74 -35.79 1.44
C LYS A 304 11.11 -34.79 2.43
N ASN A 305 9.98 -34.20 2.08
CA ASN A 305 9.20 -33.35 3.00
C ASN A 305 8.05 -34.18 3.56
N LEU A 306 7.80 -34.09 4.85
CA LEU A 306 6.60 -34.66 5.47
C LEU A 306 5.65 -33.52 5.81
N THR A 307 4.40 -33.66 5.39
CA THR A 307 3.32 -32.76 5.79
C THR A 307 2.54 -33.44 6.90
N VAL A 308 2.33 -32.74 8.00
CA VAL A 308 1.59 -33.21 9.18
C VAL A 308 0.50 -32.20 9.46
N GLN A 309 -0.75 -32.62 9.38
CA GLN A 309 -1.87 -31.82 9.89
C GLN A 309 -1.86 -31.89 11.42
N SER A 310 -2.14 -30.77 12.07
CA SER A 310 -2.10 -30.69 13.53
C SER A 310 -3.01 -31.74 14.15
N THR A 311 -2.42 -32.65 14.93
CA THR A 311 -3.11 -33.38 16.01
C THR A 311 -2.92 -32.58 17.31
N ASP A 312 -3.60 -32.97 18.40
CA ASP A 312 -3.44 -32.36 19.72
C ASP A 312 -1.98 -32.36 20.24
N ILE A 313 -1.09 -33.12 19.60
CA ILE A 313 0.30 -33.32 20.01
C ILE A 313 1.25 -32.98 18.85
N CYS A 314 1.79 -31.76 18.85
CA CYS A 314 2.80 -31.30 17.90
C CYS A 314 4.20 -31.88 18.21
N GLN A 315 4.37 -33.19 18.01
CA GLN A 315 5.62 -33.92 18.24
C GLN A 315 6.06 -34.70 17.01
N PHE A 316 7.37 -34.92 16.87
CA PHE A 316 7.91 -35.70 15.75
C PHE A 316 9.20 -36.42 16.10
N GLU A 317 9.29 -37.67 15.64
CA GLU A 317 10.47 -38.50 15.81
C GLU A 317 11.55 -38.18 14.76
N VAL A 318 12.76 -37.95 15.26
CA VAL A 318 13.93 -37.54 14.50
C VAL A 318 14.78 -38.76 14.19
N LYS A 319 15.05 -38.98 12.90
CA LYS A 319 15.88 -40.10 12.44
C LYS A 319 17.30 -39.96 12.98
N HIS A 320 17.92 -41.06 13.40
CA HIS A 320 19.29 -41.09 13.96
C HIS A 320 20.38 -40.43 13.10
N LYS A 321 20.19 -40.38 11.78
CA LYS A 321 21.14 -39.77 10.83
C LYS A 321 20.87 -38.28 10.57
N ALA A 322 19.78 -37.72 11.11
CA ALA A 322 19.49 -36.30 10.99
C ALA A 322 20.47 -35.48 11.84
N LYS A 323 20.88 -34.33 11.31
CA LYS A 323 21.75 -33.35 11.95
C LYS A 323 21.02 -32.03 12.21
N ALA A 324 19.95 -31.75 11.48
CA ALA A 324 19.04 -30.64 11.76
C ALA A 324 17.62 -30.99 11.33
N VAL A 325 16.64 -30.32 11.94
CA VAL A 325 15.22 -30.40 11.58
C VAL A 325 14.70 -29.01 11.28
N CYS A 326 13.91 -28.87 10.23
CA CYS A 326 13.23 -27.63 9.86
C CYS A 326 11.72 -27.85 9.93
N VAL A 327 11.00 -26.86 10.47
CA VAL A 327 9.54 -26.86 10.55
C VAL A 327 9.03 -25.50 10.09
N ARG A 328 7.96 -25.50 9.28
CA ARG A 328 7.17 -24.32 8.92
C ARG A 328 5.69 -24.67 8.97
N ALA A 329 4.85 -23.65 9.05
CA ALA A 329 3.40 -23.78 9.20
C ALA A 329 2.66 -23.07 8.06
N LYS A 330 1.43 -23.50 7.79
CA LYS A 330 0.48 -22.87 6.88
C LYS A 330 -0.92 -23.13 7.44
N ASP A 331 -1.88 -22.27 7.12
CA ASP A 331 -3.28 -22.58 7.40
C ASP A 331 -3.69 -23.94 6.80
N ALA A 332 -4.45 -24.74 7.55
CA ALA A 332 -4.86 -26.07 7.10
C ALA A 332 -6.09 -26.07 6.19
N LEU A 333 -6.91 -25.03 6.24
CA LEU A 333 -8.20 -24.92 5.58
C LEU A 333 -8.14 -24.05 4.32
N CYS A 334 -7.26 -23.05 4.30
CA CYS A 334 -7.11 -22.09 3.22
C CYS A 334 -5.81 -22.29 2.43
N ASN A 335 -5.84 -21.91 1.15
CA ASN A 335 -4.64 -21.94 0.31
C ASN A 335 -3.75 -20.70 0.54
N SER A 336 -3.26 -20.54 1.77
CA SER A 336 -2.47 -19.39 2.20
C SER A 336 -0.95 -19.58 2.06
N GLN A 337 -0.17 -18.61 2.55
CA GLN A 337 1.28 -18.64 2.46
C GLN A 337 1.90 -19.53 3.55
N TRP A 338 3.03 -20.16 3.23
CA TRP A 338 3.84 -20.85 4.24
C TRP A 338 4.63 -19.85 5.07
N SER A 339 4.73 -20.11 6.37
CA SER A 339 5.64 -19.40 7.26
C SER A 339 7.10 -19.66 6.88
N GLU A 340 7.96 -18.79 7.38
CA GLU A 340 9.41 -18.96 7.26
C GLU A 340 9.88 -20.22 7.99
N TRP A 341 10.94 -20.85 7.47
CA TRP A 341 11.52 -22.03 8.12
C TRP A 341 12.09 -21.71 9.49
N SER A 342 11.61 -22.44 10.48
CA SER A 342 12.24 -22.55 11.80
C SER A 342 13.15 -23.77 11.81
N HIS A 343 14.29 -23.70 12.49
CA HIS A 343 15.29 -24.77 12.43
C HIS A 343 15.86 -25.13 13.80
N PHE A 344 16.20 -26.40 13.97
CA PHE A 344 16.83 -26.91 15.18
C PHE A 344 18.02 -27.82 14.83
N ARG A 345 19.21 -27.49 15.35
CA ARG A 345 20.44 -28.29 15.14
C ARG A 345 20.60 -29.35 16.23
N LEU A 346 20.77 -30.59 15.81
CA LEU A 346 20.97 -31.72 16.71
C LEU A 346 22.47 -31.80 17.06
N ARG A 347 22.85 -31.29 18.25
CA ARG A 347 24.22 -31.43 18.75
C ARG A 347 24.53 -32.90 19.01
N ARG A 348 25.49 -33.50 18.29
CA ARG A 348 26.12 -34.76 18.72
C ARG A 348 26.99 -34.45 19.92
N GLY A 349 26.76 -35.13 21.05
CA GLY A 349 27.67 -35.05 22.20
C GLY A 349 29.10 -35.32 21.73
N LYS A 350 30.03 -34.46 22.13
CA LYS A 350 31.47 -34.73 21.94
C LYS A 350 31.75 -36.07 22.62
N LYS A 351 32.07 -37.12 21.86
CA LYS A 351 32.70 -38.31 22.44
C LYS A 351 34.03 -37.81 23.00
N ASN A 352 34.17 -37.77 24.32
CA ASN A 352 35.47 -37.60 24.96
C ASN A 352 36.37 -38.72 24.44
N LYS A 353 37.33 -38.37 23.57
CA LYS A 353 38.46 -39.24 23.27
C LYS A 353 39.26 -39.34 24.57
N LYS A 354 38.97 -40.36 25.39
CA LYS A 354 39.92 -40.79 26.42
C LYS A 354 41.18 -41.21 25.67
N ASN A 355 42.26 -40.45 25.86
CA ASN A 355 43.60 -40.84 25.48
C ASN A 355 43.92 -42.18 26.16
N LYS A 356 43.92 -43.27 25.40
CA LYS A 356 44.73 -44.45 25.72
C LYS A 356 46.08 -44.20 25.08
N ARG A 357 47.03 -43.65 25.84
CA ARG A 357 48.45 -43.85 25.59
C ARG A 357 48.83 -45.12 26.34
N LEU A 358 49.22 -46.14 25.59
CA LEU A 358 50.10 -47.22 26.03
C LEU A 358 51.51 -46.79 25.61
#